data_AF-A0ABD0Q2B6-F1
#
_entry.id   AF-A0ABD0Q2B6-F1
#
_cell.length_a   1.000
_cell.length_b   1.000
_cell.length_c   1.000
_cell.angle_alpha   90.00
_cell.angle_beta   90.00
_cell.angle_gamma   90.00
#
_symmetry.space_group_name_H-M   'P 1'
#
loop_
_entity.id
_entity.type
_entity.pdbx_description
1 polymer ?
#
loop_
_entity_poly.entity_id
_entity_poly.type
_entity_poly.pdbx_seq_one_letter_code
_entity_poly.pdbx_strand_id
1 'polypeptide(L)' 'QVQEHGDGRGITLQEGVLKAGWLKKQRSIMKNWQLRWFVLRADHLYFYKDEEETKPQ' A
#
# COMPACT_ATOMS: atom_id res chain seq x y z
N GLN A 1 6.93 -32.86 22.24
CA GLN A 1 6.22 -31.65 22.70
C GLN A 1 7.25 -30.51 22.77
N VAL A 2 7.49 -29.85 21.64
CA VAL A 2 8.07 -28.51 21.58
C VAL A 2 7.30 -27.81 20.47
N GLN A 3 6.46 -26.86 20.86
CA GLN A 3 5.62 -26.07 19.99
C GLN A 3 6.42 -24.82 19.66
N GLU A 4 6.98 -24.75 18.45
CA GLU A 4 7.60 -23.53 17.96
C GLU A 4 6.48 -22.52 17.70
N HIS A 5 6.40 -21.47 18.52
CA HIS A 5 5.58 -20.30 18.24
C HIS A 5 6.28 -19.51 17.13
N GLY A 6 6.07 -19.93 15.88
CA GLY A 6 6.30 -19.05 14.74
C GLY A 6 5.38 -17.85 14.89
N ASP A 7 5.95 -16.67 15.07
CA ASP A 7 5.21 -15.41 15.20
C ASP A 7 4.20 -15.29 14.06
N GLY A 8 2.92 -15.46 14.42
CA GLY A 8 1.78 -15.56 13.51
C GLY A 8 1.43 -14.27 12.79
N ARG A 9 2.40 -13.61 12.15
CA ARG A 9 2.11 -12.65 11.09
C ARG A 9 1.86 -13.45 9.82
N GLY A 10 0.64 -13.95 9.68
CA GLY A 10 0.12 -14.42 8.40
C GLY A 10 0.14 -13.26 7.42
N ILE A 11 1.26 -13.06 6.73
CA ILE A 11 1.36 -12.15 5.60
C ILE A 11 0.73 -12.92 4.43
N THR A 12 -0.57 -12.81 4.29
CA THR A 12 -1.33 -13.44 3.22
C THR A 12 -0.98 -12.77 1.88
N LEU A 13 -0.17 -13.43 1.03
CA LEU A 13 0.05 -13.32 -0.44
C LEU A 13 0.22 -11.94 -1.12
N GLN A 14 -0.13 -10.83 -0.48
CA GLN A 14 0.28 -9.46 -0.80
C GLN A 14 1.55 -9.10 -0.01
N GLU A 15 2.55 -9.99 -0.06
CA GLU A 15 3.67 -10.10 0.89
C GLU A 15 4.58 -8.87 1.00
N GLY A 16 4.06 -7.80 1.59
CA GLY A 16 4.75 -6.55 1.80
C GLY A 16 3.83 -5.33 1.97
N VAL A 17 2.54 -5.44 1.63
CA VAL A 17 1.59 -4.33 1.85
C VAL A 17 1.17 -4.28 3.31
N LEU A 18 1.50 -3.17 3.99
CA LEU A 18 1.10 -2.88 5.36
C LEU A 18 -0.31 -2.28 5.40
N LYS A 19 -0.63 -1.43 4.43
CA LYS A 19 -1.94 -0.78 4.30
C LYS A 19 -2.17 -0.34 2.85
N ALA A 20 -3.41 -0.40 2.40
CA ALA A 20 -3.82 0.21 1.16
C ALA A 20 -5.15 0.96 1.31
N GLY A 21 -5.40 1.96 0.47
CA GLY A 21 -6.62 2.74 0.52
C GLY A 21 -6.63 3.97 -0.39
N TRP A 22 -7.83 4.49 -0.63
CA TRP A 22 -8.04 5.72 -1.38
C TRP A 22 -7.68 6.95 -0.55
N LEU A 23 -6.79 7.80 -1.07
CA LEU A 23 -6.47 9.11 -0.47
C LEU A 23 -6.42 10.19 -1.55
N LYS A 24 -6.55 11.46 -1.13
CA LYS A 24 -6.40 12.62 -2.02
C LYS A 24 -4.97 13.14 -1.97
N LYS A 25 -4.32 13.23 -3.14
CA LYS A 25 -2.97 13.80 -3.32
C LYS A 25 -3.05 15.16 -4.01
N GLN A 26 -2.37 16.16 -3.45
CA GLN A 26 -2.20 17.45 -4.13
C GLN A 26 -1.13 17.34 -5.21
N ARG A 27 -1.39 17.94 -6.38
CA ARG A 27 -0.38 18.07 -7.44
C ARG A 27 0.65 19.15 -7.05
N SER A 28 1.92 18.98 -7.45
CA SER A 28 3.00 19.87 -7.00
C SER A 28 2.87 21.34 -7.44
N ILE A 29 2.23 21.60 -8.59
CA ILE A 29 2.14 22.96 -9.17
C ILE A 29 0.70 23.49 -9.16
N MET A 30 -0.29 22.60 -9.19
CA MET A 30 -1.71 22.96 -9.32
C MET A 30 -2.45 22.54 -8.05
N LYS A 31 -3.27 23.42 -7.47
CA LYS A 31 -4.09 23.14 -6.26
C LYS A 31 -5.26 22.16 -6.51
N ASN A 32 -5.10 21.24 -7.46
CA ASN A 32 -6.06 20.19 -7.73
C ASN A 32 -5.68 18.95 -6.92
N TRP A 33 -6.62 18.50 -6.10
CA TRP A 33 -6.53 17.25 -5.33
C TRP A 33 -7.04 16.09 -6.18
N GLN A 34 -6.22 15.05 -6.34
CA GLN A 34 -6.58 13.85 -7.12
C GLN A 34 -6.76 12.65 -6.19
N LEU A 35 -7.83 11.88 -6.41
CA LEU A 35 -8.03 10.62 -5.74
C LEU A 35 -7.10 9.56 -6.35
N ARG A 36 -6.35 8.85 -5.50
CA ARG A 36 -5.38 7.82 -5.89
C ARG A 36 -5.47 6.65 -4.93
N TRP A 37 -5.18 5.46 -5.43
CA TRP A 37 -5.02 4.28 -4.60
C TRP A 37 -3.61 4.25 -4.03
N PHE A 38 -3.48 4.30 -2.72
CA PHE A 38 -2.18 4.29 -2.04
C PHE A 38 -1.89 2.92 -1.50
N VAL A 39 -0.62 2.51 -1.58
CA VAL A 39 -0.12 1.25 -1.05
C VAL A 39 1.14 1.53 -0.24
N LEU A 40 1.07 1.32 1.07
CA LEU A 40 2.20 1.37 1.97
C LEU A 40 2.86 0.00 2.03
N ARG A 41 4.14 -0.08 1.68
CA ARG A 41 4.95 -1.31 1.78
C ARG A 41 6.22 -1.01 2.56
N ALA A 42 6.44 -1.71 3.67
CA ALA A 42 7.54 -1.42 4.59
C ALA A 42 7.63 0.10 4.91
N ASP A 43 8.64 0.78 4.37
CA ASP A 43 8.95 2.20 4.51
C ASP A 43 8.62 3.05 3.25
N HIS A 44 8.10 2.43 2.20
CA HIS A 44 7.81 3.07 0.92
C HIS A 44 6.30 3.25 0.70
N LEU A 45 5.92 4.43 0.20
CA LEU A 45 4.53 4.75 -0.16
C LEU A 45 4.40 4.88 -1.67
N TYR A 46 3.64 3.97 -2.26
CA TYR A 46 3.30 3.97 -3.69
C TYR A 46 1.90 4.50 -3.91
N PHE A 47 1.63 5.04 -5.10
CA PHE A 47 0.28 5.37 -5.51
C PHE A 47 0.01 4.99 -6.96
N TYR A 48 -1.25 4.67 -7.22
CA TYR A 48 -1.77 4.16 -8.48
C TYR A 48 -3.04 4.94 -8.84
N LYS A 49 -3.46 4.86 -10.11
CA LYS A 49 -4.72 5.45 -10.55
C LYS A 49 -5.92 4.76 -9.90
N ASP A 50 -5.86 3.44 -9.74
CA ASP A 50 -6.87 2.56 -9.17
C ASP A 50 -6.24 1.32 -8.50
N GLU A 51 -7.07 0.43 -7.94
CA GLU A 51 -6.63 -0.76 -7.20
C GLU A 51 -6.04 -1.86 -8.10
N GLU A 52 -6.48 -1.93 -9.37
CA GLU A 52 -6.11 -2.98 -10.31
C GLU A 52 -4.80 -2.67 -11.06
N GLU A 53 -4.37 -1.41 -11.07
CA GLU A 53 -3.14 -0.98 -11.69
C GLU A 53 -1.90 -1.53 -10.95
N THR A 54 -1.04 -2.23 -11.68
CA THR A 54 0.15 -2.90 -11.13
C THR A 54 1.41 -2.04 -11.21
N LYS A 55 1.38 -0.91 -11.93
CA LYS A 55 2.53 -0.01 -12.15
C LYS A 55 2.36 1.30 -11.38
N PRO A 56 3.27 1.63 -10.44
CA PRO A 56 3.19 2.87 -9.68
C PRO A 56 3.51 4.09 -10.55
N GLN A 57 2.94 5.25 -10.21
CA GLN A 57 3.15 6.53 -10.89
C GLN A 57 4.07 7.49 -10.11
#